data_AF-A0A661HRJ1-F1
#
_entry.id   AF-A0A661HRJ1-F1
#
_cell.length_a   1.000
_cell.length_b   1.000
_cell.length_c   1.000
_cell.angle_alpha   90.00
_cell.angle_beta   90.00
_cell.angle_gamma   90.00
#
_symmetry.space_group_name_H-M   'P 1'
#
loop_
_entity.id
_entity.type
_entity.pdbx_description
1 polymer ?
#
loop_
_entity_poly.entity_id
_entity_poly.type
_entity_poly.pdbx_seq_one_letter_code
_entity_poly.pdbx_strand_id
1 'polypeptide(L)'
;MNTKTYLGNIIKNSRKEAGVDQALLVDYADISIWTLSRIENGSANPSLEKIENILEVLGLEIVIRKKLDGTLIERSIDEDR
;
A
#
# COMPACT_ATOMS: atom_id res chain seq x y z
N MET A 1 -3.69 -11.98 -8.86
CA MET A 1 -3.74 -10.53 -8.55
C MET A 1 -2.36 -10.10 -8.08
N ASN A 2 -1.80 -9.00 -8.59
CA ASN A 2 -0.48 -8.52 -8.15
C ASN A 2 -0.61 -7.64 -6.88
N THR A 3 0.49 -7.40 -6.18
CA THR A 3 0.52 -6.63 -4.93
C THR A 3 -0.01 -5.20 -5.10
N LYS A 4 0.27 -4.55 -6.24
CA LYS A 4 -0.16 -3.16 -6.49
C LYS A 4 -1.68 -3.05 -6.61
N THR A 5 -2.31 -3.95 -7.39
CA THR A 5 -3.76 -4.01 -7.53
C THR A 5 -4.44 -4.37 -6.22
N TYR A 6 -3.86 -5.28 -5.43
CA TYR A 6 -4.37 -5.63 -4.11
C TYR A 6 -4.36 -4.44 -3.14
N LEU A 7 -3.22 -3.76 -3.03
CA LEU A 7 -3.07 -2.57 -2.19
C LEU A 7 -4.03 -1.45 -2.63
N GLY A 8 -4.11 -1.16 -3.93
CA GLY A 8 -5.03 -0.17 -4.47
C GLY A 8 -6.49 -0.45 -4.14
N ASN A 9 -6.90 -1.73 -4.20
CA ASN A 9 -8.26 -2.14 -3.83
C ASN A 9 -8.54 -1.96 -2.34
N ILE A 10 -7.59 -2.28 -1.45
CA ILE A 10 -7.74 -2.04 -0.01
C ILE A 10 -7.98 -0.55 0.25
N ILE A 11 -7.08 0.31 -0.24
CA ILE A 11 -7.17 1.77 -0.07
C ILE A 11 -8.51 2.30 -0.58
N LYS A 12 -8.91 1.89 -1.79
CA LYS A 12 -10.16 2.32 -2.41
C LYS A 12 -11.39 1.89 -1.60
N ASN A 13 -11.39 0.67 -1.09
CA ASN A 13 -12.52 0.13 -0.33
C ASN A 13 -12.62 0.80 1.04
N SER A 14 -11.51 0.88 1.79
CA SER A 14 -11.49 1.54 3.09
C SER A 14 -11.90 3.01 3.00
N ARG A 15 -11.43 3.72 1.97
CA ARG A 15 -11.87 5.11 1.70
C ARG A 15 -13.38 5.20 1.50
N LYS A 16 -13.96 4.29 0.71
CA LYS A 16 -15.41 4.25 0.47
C LYS A 16 -16.21 3.88 1.71
N GLU A 17 -15.72 2.94 2.50
CA GLU A 17 -16.33 2.54 3.78
C GLU A 17 -16.34 3.70 4.79
N ALA A 18 -15.30 4.52 4.78
CA ALA A 18 -15.23 5.76 5.57
C ALA A 18 -16.09 6.91 5.00
N GLY A 19 -16.70 6.75 3.82
CA GLY A 19 -17.50 7.80 3.17
C GLY A 19 -16.66 8.99 2.65
N VAL A 20 -15.35 8.80 2.49
CA VAL A 20 -14.40 9.84 2.09
C VAL A 20 -14.25 9.83 0.56
N ASP A 21 -14.29 10.99 -0.08
CA ASP A 21 -13.98 11.08 -1.51
C ASP A 21 -12.46 11.21 -1.74
N GLN A 22 -12.01 11.12 -2.99
CA GLN A 22 -10.58 11.21 -3.29
C GLN A 22 -10.01 12.60 -2.97
N ALA A 23 -10.78 13.68 -3.10
CA ALA A 23 -10.31 15.03 -2.82
C ALA A 23 -10.04 15.22 -1.33
N LEU A 24 -10.99 14.80 -0.50
CA LEU A 24 -10.89 14.87 0.95
C LEU A 24 -9.73 14.02 1.48
N LEU A 25 -9.49 12.82 0.92
CA LEU A 25 -8.35 12.00 1.34
C LEU A 25 -7.01 12.68 1.02
N VAL A 26 -6.87 13.27 -0.16
CA VAL A 26 -5.59 13.87 -0.56
C VAL A 26 -5.26 15.16 0.17
N ASP A 27 -6.27 15.88 0.69
CA ASP A 27 -6.07 17.07 1.52
C ASP A 27 -5.28 16.76 2.82
N TYR A 28 -5.38 15.53 3.33
CA TYR A 28 -4.70 15.10 4.55
C TYR A 28 -3.51 14.16 4.30
N ALA A 29 -3.40 13.56 3.12
CA ALA A 29 -2.39 12.53 2.83
C ALA A 29 -1.13 13.06 2.09
N ASP A 30 -1.01 14.37 1.85
CA ASP A 30 0.11 15.00 1.12
C ASP A 30 0.46 14.28 -0.20
N ILE A 31 -0.57 14.00 -1.00
CA ILE A 31 -0.41 13.39 -2.32
C ILE A 31 -1.32 14.10 -3.33
N SER A 32 -1.04 13.95 -4.62
CA SER A 32 -1.98 14.44 -5.64
C SER A 32 -3.15 13.48 -5.84
N ILE A 33 -4.33 14.01 -6.16
CA ILE A 33 -5.51 13.22 -6.55
C ILE A 33 -5.23 12.26 -7.72
N TRP A 34 -4.39 12.69 -8.67
CA TRP A 34 -3.95 11.86 -9.80
C TRP A 34 -3.12 10.66 -9.32
N THR A 35 -2.25 10.87 -8.33
CA THR A 35 -1.44 9.80 -7.73
C THR A 35 -2.34 8.82 -6.99
N LEU A 36 -3.27 9.30 -6.15
CA LEU A 36 -4.25 8.46 -5.46
C LEU A 36 -5.06 7.61 -6.44
N SER A 37 -5.58 8.22 -7.51
CA SER A 37 -6.33 7.49 -8.55
C SER A 37 -5.50 6.39 -9.22
N ARG A 38 -4.22 6.65 -9.52
CA ARG A 38 -3.33 5.62 -10.08
C ARG A 38 -2.99 4.52 -9.07
N ILE A 39 -2.87 4.85 -7.79
CA ILE A 39 -2.68 3.87 -6.70
C ILE A 39 -3.91 2.96 -6.62
N GLU A 40 -5.11 3.54 -6.52
CA GLU A 40 -6.37 2.78 -6.43
C GLU A 40 -6.63 1.88 -7.65
N ASN A 41 -6.08 2.23 -8.81
CA ASN A 41 -6.17 1.43 -10.04
C ASN A 41 -4.96 0.49 -10.25
N GLY A 42 -4.01 0.44 -9.30
CA GLY A 42 -2.83 -0.43 -9.36
C GLY A 42 -1.79 -0.07 -10.44
N SER A 43 -1.88 1.12 -11.04
CA SER A 43 -0.99 1.57 -12.12
C SER A 43 0.15 2.48 -11.64
N ALA A 44 0.16 2.88 -10.37
CA ALA A 44 1.20 3.71 -9.76
C ALA A 44 2.44 2.90 -9.30
N ASN A 45 3.52 3.64 -9.03
CA ASN A 45 4.69 3.16 -8.28
C ASN A 45 5.00 4.16 -7.13
N PRO A 46 4.14 4.22 -6.10
CA PRO A 46 4.32 5.17 -4.99
C PRO A 46 5.53 4.79 -4.13
N SER A 47 6.11 5.78 -3.44
CA SER A 47 7.04 5.52 -2.33
C SER A 47 6.29 4.92 -1.15
N LEU A 48 7.02 4.29 -0.23
CA LEU A 48 6.44 3.79 1.02
C LEU A 48 5.81 4.93 1.83
N GLU A 49 6.50 6.06 1.96
CA GLU A 49 6.02 7.29 2.60
C GLU A 49 4.63 7.71 2.08
N LYS A 50 4.43 7.73 0.75
CA LYS A 50 3.11 8.07 0.18
C LYS A 50 2.03 7.06 0.51
N ILE A 51 2.39 5.79 0.68
CA ILE A 51 1.44 4.77 1.17
C ILE A 51 1.14 5.03 2.63
N GLU A 52 2.16 5.26 3.48
CA GLU A 52 1.99 5.53 4.90
C GLU A 52 1.08 6.73 5.15
N ASN A 53 1.26 7.85 4.44
CA ASN A 53 0.39 9.02 4.58
C ASN A 53 -1.09 8.70 4.27
N ILE A 54 -1.35 7.89 3.24
CA ILE A 54 -2.73 7.46 2.92
C ILE A 54 -3.30 6.60 4.05
N LEU A 55 -2.50 5.65 4.54
CA LEU A 55 -2.94 4.70 5.55
C LEU A 55 -3.18 5.40 6.90
N GLU A 56 -2.37 6.38 7.27
CA GLU A 56 -2.56 7.20 8.47
C GLU A 56 -3.93 7.88 8.48
N VAL A 57 -4.30 8.54 7.37
CA VAL A 57 -5.62 9.20 7.24
C VAL A 57 -6.77 8.20 7.30
N LEU A 58 -6.57 6.98 6.76
CA LEU A 58 -7.59 5.93 6.76
C LEU A 58 -7.60 5.06 8.03
N GLY A 59 -6.70 5.30 8.99
CA GLY A 59 -6.58 4.48 10.20
C GLY A 59 -6.12 3.04 9.92
N LEU A 60 -5.27 2.84 8.93
CA LEU A 60 -4.75 1.54 8.49
C LEU A 60 -3.26 1.39 8.82
N GLU A 61 -2.78 0.15 8.89
CA GLU A 61 -1.37 -0.17 9.12
C GLU A 61 -0.83 -1.19 8.10
N ILE A 62 0.49 -1.17 7.87
CA ILE A 62 1.19 -2.14 7.02
C ILE A 62 1.69 -3.30 7.88
N VAL A 63 1.31 -4.53 7.51
CA VAL A 63 1.81 -5.76 8.13
C VAL A 63 2.70 -6.52 7.15
N ILE A 64 3.96 -6.72 7.52
CA ILE A 64 4.92 -7.55 6.77
C ILE A 64 5.00 -8.93 7.43
N ARG A 65 4.79 -9.99 6.64
CA ARG A 65 4.84 -11.38 7.11
C ARG A 65 5.61 -12.26 6.12
N LYS A 66 6.19 -13.35 6.63
CA LYS A 66 6.82 -14.38 5.79
C LYS A 66 5.76 -14.99 4.86
N LYS A 67 6.13 -15.22 3.59
CA LYS A 67 5.30 -16.02 2.69
C LYS A 67 5.31 -17.47 3.17
N LEU A 68 4.13 -18.07 3.31
CA LEU A 68 3.96 -19.44 3.81
C LEU A 68 4.12 -20.49 2.70
N ASP A 69 4.36 -20.07 1.45
CA ASP A 69 4.47 -20.94 0.27
C ASP A 69 5.86 -21.62 0.12
N GLY A 70 6.64 -21.69 1.21
CA GLY A 70 7.92 -22.41 1.24
C GLY A 70 9.04 -21.76 0.46
N THR A 71 8.84 -20.60 -0.16
CA THR A 71 9.89 -19.84 -0.87
C THR A 71 10.79 -19.07 0.08
N LEU A 72 11.16 -19.68 1.21
CA LEU A 72 12.36 -19.24 1.93
C LEU A 72 13.51 -19.56 0.99
N ILE A 73 14.23 -18.54 0.54
CA ILE A 73 15.59 -18.75 0.04
C ILE A 73 16.38 -19.24 1.26
N GLU A 74 16.35 -20.54 1.54
CA GLU A 74 17.26 -21.22 2.48
C GLU A 74 18.69 -21.30 1.90
N ARG A 75 19.04 -20.43 0.94
CA ARG A 75 20.36 -20.44 0.29
C ARG A 75 20.86 -19.02 0.05
N SER A 76 21.36 -18.44 1.12
CA SER A 76 22.59 -17.65 1.15
C SER A 76 23.05 -17.77 2.60
N ILE A 77 23.74 -18.85 2.99
CA ILE A 77 25.14 -19.12 2.69
C ILE A 77 25.98 -17.97 3.25
N ASP A 78 26.77 -18.32 4.26
CA ASP A 78 27.85 -17.57 4.89
C ASP A 78 27.46 -16.46 5.89
N GLU A 79 27.02 -16.87 7.09
CA GLU A 79 27.74 -16.39 8.28
C GLU A 79 29.09 -17.15 8.24
N ASP A 80 30.07 -16.65 7.49
CA ASP A 80 31.06 -15.71 7.99
C ASP A 80 31.57 -16.10 9.39
N ARG A 81 32.47 -17.09 9.39
CA ARG A 81 33.55 -17.36 10.36
C ARG A 81 33.20 -17.98 11.71
#